data_AF-A0A142EY30-F1
#
_entry.id   AF-A0A142EY30-F1
#
_cell.length_a   1.000
_cell.length_b   1.000
_cell.length_c   1.000
_cell.angle_alpha   90.00
_cell.angle_beta   90.00
_cell.angle_gamma   90.00
#
_symmetry.space_group_name_H-M   'P 1'
#
loop_
_entity.id
_entity.type
_entity.pdbx_description
1 polymer ?
#
loop_
_entity_poly.entity_id
_entity_poly.type
_entity_poly.pdbx_seq_one_letter_code
_entity_poly.pdbx_strand_id
1 'polypeptide(L)'
;LRLTNHETGEIKSQDVFFGDFPLMTKQGTFIINGAERVIVSQLVRSPGVYFHSETDKNSRVTYGTTVIPNRGAWLEYETDAKDIAYVRIDRTRKIPLTELVRALGFGSDQDIINMFGDNDSLMLTLEKDVHKNTDDSRTDEALKDIYERLRPGEPKTADSSRSLLYARFFDPKRYDLASVGRYKV
;
A
#
# COMPACT_ATOMS: atom_id res chain seq x y z
N LEU A 1 4.15 -28.72 1.30
CA LEU A 1 3.44 -27.75 0.43
C LEU A 1 2.35 -28.51 -0.33
N ARG A 2 1.16 -27.93 -0.48
CA ARG A 2 0.03 -28.55 -1.20
C ARG A 2 -0.33 -27.71 -2.42
N LEU A 3 -0.37 -28.34 -3.59
CA LEU A 3 -0.87 -27.78 -4.83
C LEU A 3 -2.23 -28.41 -5.15
N THR A 4 -3.21 -27.60 -5.52
CA THR A 4 -4.53 -28.08 -5.93
C THR A 4 -4.82 -27.54 -7.33
N ASN A 5 -5.04 -28.44 -8.28
CA ASN A 5 -5.55 -28.09 -9.59
C ASN A 5 -7.08 -27.98 -9.49
N HIS A 6 -7.61 -26.78 -9.72
CA HIS A 6 -9.04 -26.52 -9.58
C HIS A 6 -9.90 -27.03 -10.74
N GLU A 7 -9.30 -27.33 -11.90
CA GLU A 7 -10.01 -27.88 -13.07
C GLU A 7 -10.16 -29.40 -12.97
N THR A 8 -9.10 -30.08 -12.53
CA THR A 8 -9.07 -31.56 -12.43
C THR A 8 -9.39 -32.08 -11.03
N GLY A 9 -9.35 -31.23 -10.01
CA GLY A 9 -9.47 -31.62 -8.60
C GLY A 9 -8.25 -32.34 -8.04
N GLU A 10 -7.18 -32.49 -8.83
CA GLU A 10 -5.97 -33.20 -8.43
C GLU A 10 -5.25 -32.45 -7.30
N ILE A 11 -4.89 -33.18 -6.24
CA ILE A 11 -4.14 -32.64 -5.10
C ILE A 11 -2.77 -33.30 -5.08
N LYS A 12 -1.73 -32.49 -5.23
CA LYS A 12 -0.34 -32.92 -5.07
C LYS A 12 0.20 -32.37 -3.76
N SER A 13 0.60 -33.27 -2.85
CA SER A 13 1.27 -32.91 -1.61
C SER A 13 2.71 -33.39 -1.68
N GLN A 14 3.63 -32.51 -1.34
CA GLN A 14 5.05 -32.83 -1.24
C GLN A 14 5.66 -32.13 -0.03
N ASP A 15 6.59 -32.80 0.62
CA ASP A 15 7.43 -32.16 1.62
C ASP A 15 8.41 -31.22 0.90
N VAL A 16 8.48 -29.98 1.36
CA VAL A 16 9.35 -28.96 0.79
C VAL A 16 10.31 -28.53 1.88
N PHE A 17 11.59 -28.73 1.63
CA PHE A 17 12.65 -28.21 2.48
C PHE A 17 12.81 -26.71 2.23
N PHE A 18 12.63 -25.90 3.26
CA PHE A 18 12.78 -24.44 3.20
C PHE A 18 14.17 -23.95 3.61
N GLY A 19 15.09 -24.86 3.92
CA GLY A 19 16.40 -24.55 4.48
C GLY A 19 16.50 -24.89 5.96
N ASP A 20 17.73 -24.86 6.45
CA ASP A 20 18.01 -24.99 7.88
C ASP A 20 17.62 -23.70 8.61
N PHE A 21 16.97 -23.84 9.77
CA PHE A 21 16.51 -22.71 10.57
C PHE A 21 17.40 -22.54 11.81
N PRO A 22 18.06 -21.40 12.01
CA PRO A 22 18.87 -21.16 13.20
C PRO A 22 18.01 -21.23 14.48
N LEU A 23 18.43 -22.05 15.43
CA LEU A 23 17.73 -22.20 16.70
C LEU A 23 18.38 -21.35 17.79
N MET A 24 17.54 -20.79 18.65
CA MET A 24 17.97 -20.04 19.82
C MET A 24 18.62 -21.01 20.82
N THR A 25 19.77 -20.62 21.37
CA THR A 25 20.44 -21.35 22.45
C THR A 25 19.70 -21.18 23.78
N LYS A 26 20.10 -21.94 24.81
CA LYS A 26 19.56 -21.77 26.17
C LYS A 26 19.87 -20.39 26.77
N GLN A 27 20.88 -19.71 26.23
CA GLN A 27 21.33 -18.38 26.64
C GLN A 27 20.59 -17.25 25.91
N GLY A 28 19.69 -17.57 24.97
CA GLY A 28 18.99 -16.55 24.17
C GLY A 28 19.82 -16.00 23.01
N THR A 29 20.89 -16.70 22.62
CA THR A 29 21.81 -16.32 21.52
C THR A 29 21.60 -17.21 20.29
N PHE A 30 22.27 -16.89 19.19
CA PHE A 30 22.29 -17.67 17.95
C PHE A 30 23.74 -17.85 17.47
N ILE A 31 24.07 -19.03 16.93
CA ILE A 31 25.36 -19.28 16.29
C ILE A 31 25.20 -19.14 14.78
N ILE A 32 25.80 -18.09 14.19
CA ILE A 32 25.76 -17.83 12.75
C ILE A 32 27.18 -17.90 12.20
N ASN A 33 27.45 -18.91 11.35
CA ASN A 33 28.78 -19.16 10.77
C ASN A 33 29.89 -19.24 11.83
N GLY A 34 29.62 -19.91 12.96
CA GLY A 34 30.57 -20.09 14.06
C GLY A 34 30.69 -18.90 15.03
N ALA A 35 30.06 -17.76 14.73
CA ALA A 35 30.03 -16.60 15.63
C ALA A 35 28.73 -16.56 16.44
N GLU A 36 28.85 -16.37 17.75
CA GLU A 36 27.70 -16.16 18.63
C GLU A 36 27.16 -14.73 18.50
N ARG A 37 25.85 -14.60 18.34
CA ARG A 37 25.14 -13.35 18.11
C ARG A 37 23.91 -13.25 19.00
N VAL A 38 23.57 -12.02 19.36
CA VAL A 38 22.34 -11.68 20.10
C VAL A 38 21.44 -10.86 19.19
N ILE A 39 20.15 -11.17 19.18
CA ILE A 39 19.14 -10.34 18.52
C ILE A 39 18.70 -9.24 19.48
N VAL A 40 18.83 -7.98 19.08
CA VAL A 40 18.40 -6.83 19.86
C VAL A 40 17.01 -6.39 19.40
N SER A 41 16.08 -6.27 20.33
CA SER A 41 14.74 -5.73 20.05
C SER A 41 14.82 -4.28 19.60
N GLN A 42 14.11 -3.95 18.52
CA GLN A 42 14.05 -2.58 17.99
C GLN A 42 12.81 -1.86 18.48
N LEU A 43 12.94 -0.56 18.74
CA LEU A 43 11.80 0.33 18.92
C LEU A 43 11.35 0.83 17.54
N VAL A 44 10.11 0.54 17.19
CA VAL A 44 9.48 0.95 15.93
C VAL A 44 8.23 1.78 16.21
N ARG A 45 7.78 2.57 15.23
CA ARG A 45 6.53 3.33 15.35
C ARG A 45 5.38 2.36 15.57
N SER A 46 4.51 2.66 16.55
CA SER A 46 3.31 1.86 16.77
C SER A 46 2.32 2.00 15.61
N PRO A 47 1.44 1.02 15.37
CA PRO A 47 0.40 1.14 14.35
C PRO A 47 -0.49 2.38 14.57
N GLY A 48 -0.96 3.00 13.49
CA GLY A 48 -1.85 4.17 13.53
C GLY A 48 -1.60 5.16 12.39
N VAL A 49 -2.24 6.33 12.49
CA VAL A 49 -2.11 7.44 11.53
C VAL A 49 -1.27 8.55 12.15
N TYR A 50 -0.26 9.03 11.41
CA TYR A 50 0.66 10.07 11.86
C TYR A 50 0.66 11.22 10.87
N PHE A 51 0.31 12.42 11.35
CA PHE A 51 0.38 13.66 10.58
C PHE A 51 1.72 14.35 10.80
N HIS A 52 2.23 14.99 9.76
CA HIS A 52 3.41 15.85 9.84
C HIS A 52 3.27 17.02 8.88
N SER A 53 4.05 18.07 9.13
CA SER A 53 4.22 19.20 8.23
C SER A 53 5.71 19.42 7.99
N GLU A 54 6.08 19.73 6.75
CA GLU A 54 7.43 20.11 6.39
C GLU A 54 7.44 21.51 5.81
N THR A 55 8.48 22.28 6.07
CA THR A 55 8.65 23.61 5.47
C THR A 55 9.82 23.56 4.50
N ASP A 56 9.56 23.90 3.25
CA ASP A 56 10.59 23.93 2.22
C ASP A 56 11.50 25.17 2.35
N LYS A 57 12.53 25.24 1.50
CA LYS A 57 13.47 26.39 1.48
C LYS A 57 12.81 27.72 1.11
N ASN A 58 11.62 27.69 0.50
CA ASN A 58 10.85 28.85 0.09
C ASN A 58 9.77 29.23 1.13
N SER A 59 9.85 28.69 2.35
CA SER A 59 8.88 28.90 3.43
C SER A 59 7.46 28.39 3.11
N ARG A 60 7.31 27.46 2.15
CA ARG A 60 6.05 26.78 1.89
C ARG A 60 5.90 25.59 2.82
N VAL A 61 4.71 25.46 3.41
CA VAL A 61 4.38 24.36 4.30
C VAL A 61 3.66 23.28 3.50
N THR A 62 4.21 22.08 3.49
CA THR A 62 3.53 20.88 2.99
C THR A 62 3.02 20.05 4.15
N TYR A 63 1.92 19.33 3.92
CA TYR A 63 1.33 18.45 4.91
C TYR A 63 1.40 17.01 4.42
N GLY A 64 1.69 16.10 5.33
CA GLY A 64 1.74 14.68 5.05
C GLY A 64 1.07 13.88 6.14
N THR A 65 0.61 12.69 5.77
CA THR A 65 0.14 11.70 6.74
C THR A 65 0.54 10.30 6.33
N THR A 66 0.89 9.47 7.30
CA THR A 66 1.29 8.08 7.08
C THR A 66 0.43 7.15 7.92
N VAL A 67 -0.25 6.22 7.25
CA VAL A 67 -0.94 5.09 7.87
C VAL A 67 0.04 3.93 7.98
N ILE A 68 0.39 3.59 9.22
CA ILE A 68 1.32 2.50 9.55
C ILE A 68 0.51 1.33 10.12
N PRO A 69 0.43 0.19 9.44
CA PRO A 69 -0.19 -1.01 10.00
C PRO A 69 0.75 -1.77 10.94
N ASN A 70 0.17 -2.65 11.75
CA ASN A 70 0.91 -3.69 12.47
C ASN A 70 1.53 -4.68 11.48
N ARG A 71 0.78 -5.01 10.43
CA ARG A 71 1.24 -5.86 9.33
C ARG A 71 0.51 -5.47 8.05
N GLY A 72 1.25 -5.24 6.96
CA GLY A 72 0.68 -4.88 5.67
C GLY A 72 1.39 -3.71 5.01
N ALA A 73 0.84 -3.26 3.89
CA ALA A 73 1.38 -2.15 3.12
C ALA A 73 1.19 -0.80 3.83
N TRP A 74 2.15 0.11 3.68
CA TRP A 74 1.99 1.48 4.16
C TRP A 74 1.15 2.28 3.18
N LEU A 75 0.43 3.29 3.70
CA LEU A 75 -0.31 4.25 2.90
C LEU A 75 0.12 5.65 3.32
N GLU A 76 0.78 6.35 2.41
CA GLU A 76 1.39 7.65 2.65
C GLU A 76 0.69 8.69 1.78
N TYR A 77 0.28 9.80 2.38
CA TYR A 77 -0.35 10.92 1.70
C TYR A 77 0.49 12.17 1.92
N GLU A 78 0.55 13.03 0.92
CA GLU A 78 1.29 14.28 1.02
C GLU A 78 0.78 15.31 0.00
N THR A 79 0.84 16.59 0.36
CA THR A 79 0.76 17.69 -0.59
C THR A 79 2.15 18.11 -1.04
N ASP A 80 2.32 18.40 -2.33
CA ASP A 80 3.57 18.95 -2.84
C ASP A 80 3.61 20.49 -2.72
N ALA A 81 4.72 21.09 -3.17
CA ALA A 81 4.87 22.55 -3.15
C ALA A 81 3.93 23.31 -4.11
N LYS A 82 3.16 22.61 -4.94
CA LYS A 82 2.14 23.15 -5.85
C LYS A 82 0.72 22.85 -5.33
N ASP A 83 0.59 22.44 -4.07
CA ASP A 83 -0.66 22.05 -3.43
C ASP A 83 -1.37 20.87 -4.10
N ILE A 84 -0.64 20.03 -4.83
CA ILE A 84 -1.18 18.82 -5.45
C ILE A 84 -1.12 17.68 -4.43
N ALA A 85 -2.26 17.01 -4.21
CA ALA A 85 -2.35 15.90 -3.28
C ALA A 85 -1.94 14.58 -3.95
N TYR A 86 -1.01 13.89 -3.32
CA TYR A 86 -0.48 12.60 -3.75
C TYR A 86 -0.72 11.51 -2.71
N VAL A 87 -0.74 10.28 -3.20
CA VAL A 87 -0.67 9.08 -2.38
C VAL A 87 0.42 8.15 -2.87
N ARG A 88 1.05 7.43 -1.93
CA ARG A 88 2.03 6.39 -2.16
C ARG A 88 1.58 5.13 -1.44
N ILE A 89 1.53 4.02 -2.18
CA ILE A 89 1.16 2.70 -1.66
C ILE A 89 2.42 1.86 -1.56
N ASP A 90 2.68 1.27 -0.40
CA ASP A 90 3.78 0.33 -0.18
C ASP A 90 5.16 0.85 -0.64
N ARG A 91 5.43 2.14 -0.35
CA ARG A 91 6.68 2.84 -0.70
C ARG A 91 6.99 2.91 -2.21
N THR A 92 5.97 2.80 -3.07
CA THR A 92 6.12 2.90 -4.53
C THR A 92 6.18 4.36 -5.03
N ARG A 93 6.04 4.58 -6.35
CA ARG A 93 5.96 5.94 -6.92
C ARG A 93 4.62 6.59 -6.57
N LYS A 94 4.64 7.91 -6.34
CA LYS A 94 3.45 8.71 -6.03
C LYS A 94 2.44 8.67 -7.19
N ILE A 95 1.15 8.72 -6.85
CA ILE A 95 0.03 8.95 -7.76
C ILE A 95 -0.85 10.06 -7.23
N PRO A 96 -1.53 10.84 -8.10
CA PRO A 96 -2.58 11.75 -7.65
C PRO A 96 -3.54 11.05 -6.70
N LEU A 97 -3.91 11.71 -5.61
CA LEU A 97 -4.83 11.14 -4.61
C LEU A 97 -6.13 10.63 -5.25
N THR A 98 -6.62 11.35 -6.26
CA THR A 98 -7.85 11.02 -6.98
C THR A 98 -7.77 9.72 -7.78
N GLU A 99 -6.58 9.28 -8.23
CA GLU A 99 -6.41 7.94 -8.83
C GLU A 99 -6.78 6.84 -7.82
N LEU A 100 -6.36 6.97 -6.56
CA LEU A 100 -6.77 6.00 -5.52
C LEU A 100 -8.28 6.03 -5.26
N VAL A 101 -8.88 7.23 -5.22
CA VAL A 101 -10.33 7.38 -5.01
C VAL A 101 -11.12 6.72 -6.14
N ARG A 102 -10.69 6.89 -7.39
CA ARG A 102 -11.28 6.21 -8.56
C ARG A 102 -11.13 4.71 -8.45
N ALA A 103 -9.95 4.22 -8.08
CA ALA A 103 -9.71 2.78 -7.92
C ALA A 103 -10.60 2.13 -6.83
N LEU A 104 -11.04 2.91 -5.84
CA LEU A 104 -12.00 2.48 -4.82
C LEU A 104 -13.46 2.43 -5.32
N GLY A 105 -13.75 2.98 -6.51
CA GLY A 105 -15.04 2.87 -7.19
C GLY A 105 -15.68 4.19 -7.61
N PHE A 106 -15.07 5.33 -7.30
CA PHE A 106 -15.65 6.66 -7.58
C PHE A 106 -15.06 7.26 -8.85
N GLY A 107 -15.60 6.86 -10.00
CA GLY A 107 -15.01 7.17 -11.30
C GLY A 107 -15.21 8.61 -11.79
N SER A 108 -16.21 9.35 -11.29
CA SER A 108 -16.57 10.70 -11.76
C SER A 108 -15.89 11.79 -10.95
N ASP A 109 -15.42 12.84 -11.62
CA ASP A 109 -14.87 14.03 -10.96
C ASP A 109 -15.91 14.68 -10.04
N GLN A 110 -17.17 14.71 -10.46
CA GLN A 110 -18.25 15.25 -9.65
C GLN A 110 -18.47 14.47 -8.35
N ASP A 111 -18.33 13.13 -8.39
CA ASP A 111 -18.48 12.30 -7.18
C ASP A 111 -17.36 12.62 -6.19
N ILE A 112 -16.12 12.78 -6.69
CA ILE A 112 -14.95 13.13 -5.88
C ILE A 112 -15.13 14.53 -5.29
N ILE A 113 -15.57 15.51 -6.09
CA ILE A 113 -15.83 16.88 -5.62
C ILE A 113 -16.92 16.90 -4.54
N ASN A 114 -17.99 16.11 -4.72
CA ASN A 114 -19.05 16.01 -3.71
C ASN A 114 -18.57 15.40 -2.39
N MET A 115 -17.54 14.53 -2.40
CA MET A 115 -16.98 13.92 -1.20
C MET A 115 -16.03 14.83 -0.44
N PHE A 116 -15.14 15.51 -1.15
CA PHE A 116 -14.05 16.29 -0.54
C PHE A 116 -14.36 17.80 -0.46
N GLY A 117 -15.43 18.24 -1.11
CA GLY A 117 -15.78 19.65 -1.26
C GLY A 117 -14.95 20.35 -2.34
N ASP A 118 -15.39 21.54 -2.71
CA ASP A 118 -14.69 22.39 -3.68
C ASP A 118 -13.51 23.10 -2.98
N ASN A 119 -12.29 22.76 -3.38
CA ASN A 119 -11.07 23.41 -2.92
C ASN A 119 -9.96 23.37 -3.98
N ASP A 120 -9.08 24.36 -3.95
CA ASP A 120 -8.03 24.56 -4.95
C ASP A 120 -7.09 23.34 -5.07
N SER A 121 -6.71 22.73 -3.96
CA SER A 121 -5.82 21.56 -3.93
C SER A 121 -6.44 20.36 -4.67
N LEU A 122 -7.73 20.12 -4.45
CA LEU A 122 -8.46 19.05 -5.13
C LEU A 122 -8.54 19.32 -6.64
N MET A 123 -8.86 20.55 -7.04
CA MET A 123 -8.96 20.91 -8.46
C MET A 123 -7.62 20.74 -9.18
N LEU A 124 -6.51 21.20 -8.57
CA LEU A 124 -5.15 20.98 -9.09
C LEU A 124 -4.78 19.48 -9.16
N THR A 125 -5.30 18.67 -8.23
CA THR A 125 -5.09 17.22 -8.23
C THR A 125 -5.87 16.53 -9.36
N LEU A 126 -7.13 16.91 -9.58
CA LEU A 126 -7.95 16.41 -10.68
C LEU A 126 -7.33 16.76 -12.04
N GLU A 127 -6.78 17.97 -12.20
CA GLU A 127 -6.05 18.35 -13.41
C GLU A 127 -4.81 17.49 -13.69
N LYS A 128 -4.18 16.91 -12.66
CA LYS A 128 -3.06 15.97 -12.83
C LYS A 128 -3.48 14.54 -13.11
N ASP A 129 -4.68 14.16 -12.70
CA ASP A 129 -5.27 12.86 -12.92
C ASP A 129 -5.93 12.82 -14.31
N VAL A 130 -5.10 12.73 -15.35
CA VAL A 130 -5.55 12.70 -16.74
C VAL A 130 -6.00 11.29 -17.13
N HIS A 131 -7.11 11.19 -17.86
CA HIS A 131 -7.58 9.95 -18.48
C HIS A 131 -6.75 9.62 -19.72
N LYS A 132 -5.84 8.65 -19.60
CA LYS A 132 -4.85 8.33 -20.64
C LYS A 132 -5.40 7.36 -21.68
N ASN A 133 -6.28 6.44 -21.28
CA ASN A 133 -6.83 5.41 -22.14
C ASN A 133 -8.35 5.48 -22.20
N THR A 134 -8.89 6.01 -23.31
CA THR A 134 -10.34 6.16 -23.51
C THR A 134 -11.10 4.83 -23.64
N ASP A 135 -10.40 3.71 -23.87
CA ASP A 135 -11.02 2.40 -23.94
C ASP A 135 -11.36 1.83 -22.55
N ASP A 136 -10.76 2.38 -21.49
CA ASP A 136 -11.00 1.97 -20.12
C ASP A 136 -11.97 2.94 -19.41
N SER A 137 -12.71 2.44 -18.42
CA SER A 137 -13.37 3.35 -17.48
C SER A 137 -12.33 4.06 -16.61
N ARG A 138 -12.66 5.23 -16.07
CA ARG A 138 -11.79 5.97 -15.12
C ARG A 138 -11.38 5.11 -13.91
N THR A 139 -12.29 4.26 -13.43
CA THR A 139 -12.05 3.30 -12.34
C THR A 139 -11.06 2.22 -12.75
N ASP A 140 -11.21 1.65 -13.94
CA ASP A 140 -10.36 0.54 -14.40
C ASP A 140 -8.96 1.02 -14.78
N GLU A 141 -8.83 2.21 -15.38
CA GLU A 141 -7.54 2.85 -15.63
C GLU A 141 -6.79 3.05 -14.31
N ALA A 142 -7.46 3.63 -13.30
CA ALA A 142 -6.86 3.87 -11.99
C ALA A 142 -6.41 2.58 -11.29
N LEU A 143 -7.23 1.52 -11.37
CA LEU A 143 -6.87 0.19 -10.86
C LEU A 143 -5.60 -0.35 -11.54
N LYS A 144 -5.54 -0.30 -12.87
CA LYS A 144 -4.38 -0.75 -13.65
C LYS A 144 -3.14 0.09 -13.36
N ASP A 145 -3.30 1.39 -13.16
CA ASP A 145 -2.20 2.31 -12.84
C ASP A 145 -1.60 2.04 -11.45
N ILE A 146 -2.42 1.69 -10.48
CA ILE A 146 -1.96 1.22 -9.16
C ILE A 146 -1.27 -0.15 -9.30
N TYR A 147 -1.84 -1.07 -10.07
CA TYR A 147 -1.25 -2.40 -10.28
C TYR A 147 0.16 -2.31 -10.87
N GLU A 148 0.35 -1.50 -11.92
CA GLU A 148 1.65 -1.28 -12.57
C GLU A 148 2.72 -0.81 -11.59
N ARG A 149 2.36 0.06 -10.64
CA ARG A 149 3.31 0.58 -9.65
C ARG A 149 3.68 -0.44 -8.60
N LEU A 150 2.74 -1.33 -8.25
CA LEU A 150 2.96 -2.40 -7.28
C LEU A 150 3.67 -3.61 -7.89
N ARG A 151 3.43 -3.88 -9.18
CA ARG A 151 3.98 -5.03 -9.92
C ARG A 151 4.39 -4.62 -11.34
N PRO A 152 5.51 -3.89 -11.48
CA PRO A 152 5.97 -3.40 -12.78
C PRO A 152 6.26 -4.55 -13.75
N GLY A 153 5.74 -4.44 -14.97
CA GLY A 153 5.98 -5.43 -16.03
C GLY A 153 5.15 -6.72 -15.95
N GLU A 154 4.31 -6.90 -14.93
CA GLU A 154 3.31 -7.96 -14.93
C GLU A 154 2.08 -7.56 -15.76
N PRO A 155 1.49 -8.47 -16.56
CA PRO A 155 0.23 -8.20 -17.24
C PRO A 155 -0.88 -7.82 -16.26
N LYS A 156 -1.64 -6.77 -16.60
CA LYS A 156 -2.68 -6.20 -15.74
C LYS A 156 -4.05 -6.22 -16.40
N THR A 157 -5.05 -6.68 -15.67
CA THR A 157 -6.48 -6.59 -16.02
C THR A 157 -7.21 -5.82 -14.92
N ALA A 158 -8.40 -5.28 -15.20
CA ALA A 158 -9.19 -4.58 -14.19
C ALA A 158 -9.49 -5.47 -12.97
N ASP A 159 -9.89 -6.73 -13.21
CA ASP A 159 -10.23 -7.68 -12.16
C ASP A 159 -9.03 -8.11 -11.29
N SER A 160 -7.89 -8.40 -11.93
CA SER A 160 -6.66 -8.73 -11.19
C SER A 160 -6.16 -7.53 -10.38
N SER A 161 -6.29 -6.32 -10.93
CA SER A 161 -5.93 -5.08 -10.26
C SER A 161 -6.81 -4.80 -9.05
N ARG A 162 -8.12 -4.97 -9.19
CA ARG A 162 -9.09 -4.86 -8.08
C ARG A 162 -8.80 -5.87 -6.99
N SER A 163 -8.55 -7.12 -7.37
CA SER A 163 -8.22 -8.21 -6.44
C SER A 163 -6.93 -7.93 -5.67
N LEU A 164 -5.91 -7.38 -6.33
CA LEU A 164 -4.65 -6.99 -5.69
C LEU A 164 -4.88 -5.88 -4.66
N LEU A 165 -5.60 -4.81 -5.04
CA LEU A 165 -5.87 -3.69 -4.14
C LEU A 165 -6.68 -4.15 -2.92
N TYR A 166 -7.72 -4.98 -3.14
CA TYR A 166 -8.52 -5.58 -2.07
C TYR A 166 -7.66 -6.41 -1.12
N ALA A 167 -6.87 -7.34 -1.67
CA ALA A 167 -5.99 -8.19 -0.89
C ALA A 167 -4.92 -7.40 -0.11
N ARG A 168 -4.58 -6.18 -0.56
CA ARG A 168 -3.56 -5.35 0.12
C ARG A 168 -4.07 -4.61 1.34
N PHE A 169 -5.32 -4.16 1.34
CA PHE A 169 -5.85 -3.30 2.42
C PHE A 169 -7.06 -3.87 3.16
N PHE A 170 -7.79 -4.80 2.54
CA PHE A 170 -9.08 -5.27 3.05
C PHE A 170 -9.09 -6.77 3.37
N ASP A 171 -8.05 -7.52 3.01
CA ASP A 171 -7.86 -8.90 3.47
C ASP A 171 -7.19 -8.93 4.86
N PRO A 172 -7.87 -9.38 5.94
CA PRO A 172 -7.30 -9.44 7.28
C PRO A 172 -6.10 -10.40 7.39
N LYS A 173 -5.97 -11.35 6.44
CA LYS A 173 -4.78 -12.21 6.36
C LYS A 173 -3.57 -11.47 5.84
N ARG A 174 -3.70 -10.28 5.26
CA ARG A 174 -2.60 -9.51 4.66
C ARG A 174 -2.44 -8.11 5.24
N TYR A 175 -3.50 -7.54 5.82
CA TYR A 175 -3.52 -6.22 6.43
C TYR A 175 -4.11 -6.25 7.84
N ASP A 176 -3.38 -5.69 8.80
CA ASP A 176 -3.78 -5.65 10.20
C ASP A 176 -3.26 -4.37 10.87
N LEU A 177 -4.15 -3.64 11.56
CA LEU A 177 -3.80 -2.47 12.39
C LEU A 177 -3.55 -2.86 13.86
N ALA A 178 -3.85 -4.09 14.26
CA ALA A 178 -3.97 -4.54 15.65
C ALA A 178 -4.99 -3.71 16.46
N SER A 179 -5.32 -4.17 17.68
CA SER A 179 -6.27 -3.48 18.55
C SER A 179 -5.83 -2.05 18.89
N VAL A 180 -4.53 -1.85 19.15
CA VAL A 180 -3.98 -0.52 19.46
C VAL A 180 -4.04 0.42 18.26
N GLY A 181 -3.76 -0.07 17.05
CA GLY A 181 -3.86 0.76 15.85
C GLY A 181 -5.31 1.10 15.55
N ARG A 182 -6.23 0.14 15.64
CA ARG A 182 -7.68 0.40 15.48
C ARG A 182 -8.24 1.38 16.50
N TYR A 183 -7.70 1.40 17.72
CA TYR A 183 -8.10 2.38 18.75
C TYR A 183 -7.57 3.79 18.46
N LYS A 184 -6.40 3.90 17.81
CA LYS A 184 -5.75 5.19 17.50
C LYS A 184 -6.27 5.86 16.22
N VAL A 185 -6.93 5.12 15.34
CA VAL A 185 -7.53 5.60 14.07
C VAL A 185 -9.00 5.89 14.30
#